data_AF-A0A829X2N0-F1
#
_entry.id   AF-A0A829X2N0-F1
#
_cell.length_a   1.000
_cell.length_b   1.000
_cell.length_c   1.000
_cell.angle_alpha   90.00
_cell.angle_beta   90.00
_cell.angle_gamma   90.00
#
_symmetry.space_group_name_H-M   'P 1'
#
loop_
_entity.id
_entity.type
_entity.pdbx_description
1 polymer ?
#
loop_
_entity_poly.entity_id
_entity_poly.type
_entity_poly.pdbx_seq_one_letter_code
_entity_poly.pdbx_strand_id
1 'polypeptide(L)'
;MNTHPQTIQIFLPSGDPQGIRIASITTRIVQVVEIPRLRLEEFLERPEASSVGIYILFGENDETERPRAYVGQTGNFGNRLKQHNEKKGLWWNRAVKA
;
A
#
# COMPACT_ATOMS: atom_id res chain seq x y z
N MET A 1 -2.35 -14.71 27.17
CA MET A 1 -2.89 -13.87 26.08
C MET A 1 -4.20 -14.48 25.63
N ASN A 2 -5.31 -13.73 25.64
CA ASN A 2 -6.56 -14.23 25.07
C ASN A 2 -6.49 -14.21 23.54
N THR A 3 -6.77 -15.34 22.92
CA THR A 3 -6.85 -15.45 21.45
C THR A 3 -8.19 -14.90 20.97
N HIS A 4 -8.17 -13.88 20.10
CA HIS A 4 -9.35 -13.33 19.45
C HIS A 4 -9.25 -13.55 17.93
N PRO A 5 -9.68 -14.72 17.42
CA PRO A 5 -9.61 -14.98 15.99
C PRO A 5 -10.54 -14.03 15.22
N GLN A 6 -10.06 -13.50 14.11
CA GLN A 6 -10.84 -12.64 13.22
C GLN A 6 -10.65 -13.07 11.78
N THR A 7 -11.72 -13.04 10.99
CA THR A 7 -11.66 -13.25 9.54
C THR A 7 -11.23 -11.95 8.87
N ILE A 8 -10.22 -12.05 8.00
CA ILE A 8 -9.81 -10.97 7.11
C ILE A 8 -10.29 -11.32 5.72
N GLN A 9 -10.96 -10.38 5.06
CA GLN A 9 -11.35 -10.52 3.66
C GLN A 9 -10.31 -9.83 2.78
N ILE A 10 -9.77 -10.56 1.81
CA ILE A 10 -8.83 -10.01 0.81
C ILE A 10 -9.51 -10.07 -0.54
N PHE A 11 -9.71 -8.91 -1.14
CA PHE A 11 -10.20 -8.75 -2.51
C PHE A 11 -9.02 -8.52 -3.45
N LEU A 12 -8.98 -9.28 -4.55
CA LEU A 12 -7.98 -9.21 -5.60
C LEU A 12 -8.61 -8.57 -6.85
N PRO A 13 -8.42 -7.27 -7.10
CA PRO A 13 -9.14 -6.60 -8.18
C PRO A 13 -8.79 -7.12 -9.58
N SER A 14 -7.55 -7.56 -9.80
CA SER A 14 -7.08 -8.14 -11.05
C SER A 14 -7.15 -9.68 -11.07
N GLY A 15 -7.53 -10.32 -9.96
CA GLY A 15 -7.44 -11.78 -9.78
C GLY A 15 -6.02 -12.32 -9.53
N ASP A 16 -4.98 -11.47 -9.64
CA ASP A 16 -3.59 -11.85 -9.38
C ASP A 16 -3.24 -11.63 -7.89
N PRO A 17 -2.86 -12.66 -7.13
CA PRO A 17 -2.44 -12.51 -5.73
C PRO A 17 -1.15 -11.70 -5.54
N GLN A 18 -0.35 -11.52 -6.60
CA GLN A 18 0.85 -10.65 -6.60
C GLN A 18 0.53 -9.21 -7.04
N GLY A 19 -0.70 -8.92 -7.45
CA GLY A 19 -1.17 -7.61 -7.86
C GLY A 19 -1.58 -6.71 -6.69
N ILE A 20 -2.46 -5.75 -6.99
CA ILE A 20 -3.08 -4.90 -5.97
C ILE A 20 -3.97 -5.77 -5.07
N ARG A 21 -3.94 -5.53 -3.76
CA ARG A 21 -4.75 -6.28 -2.78
C ARG A 21 -5.48 -5.33 -1.86
N ILE A 22 -6.74 -5.62 -1.61
CA ILE A 22 -7.57 -4.83 -0.69
C ILE A 22 -7.99 -5.74 0.45
N ALA A 23 -7.49 -5.44 1.65
CA ALA A 23 -7.80 -6.19 2.86
C ALA A 23 -8.75 -5.40 3.76
N SER A 24 -9.77 -6.05 4.28
CA SER A 24 -10.70 -5.46 5.25
C SER A 24 -11.14 -6.48 6.29
N ILE A 25 -11.66 -5.97 7.40
CA ILE A 25 -12.42 -6.76 8.36
C ILE A 25 -13.88 -6.32 8.19
N THR A 26 -14.78 -7.25 7.81
CA THR A 26 -16.15 -6.93 7.40
C THR A 26 -16.94 -6.14 8.45
N THR A 27 -16.57 -6.26 9.74
CA THR A 27 -17.21 -5.55 10.87
C THR A 27 -16.56 -4.20 11.20
N ARG A 28 -15.55 -3.75 10.45
CA ARG A 28 -14.81 -2.50 10.69
C ARG A 28 -14.75 -1.66 9.42
N ILE A 29 -14.70 -0.34 9.60
CA ILE A 29 -14.52 0.63 8.52
C ILE A 29 -13.08 0.64 7.95
N VAL A 30 -12.15 -0.05 8.61
CA VAL A 30 -10.74 -0.07 8.21
C VAL A 30 -10.58 -0.94 6.97
N GLN A 31 -10.07 -0.31 5.92
CA GLN A 31 -9.65 -0.97 4.69
C GLN A 31 -8.19 -0.63 4.44
N VAL A 32 -7.42 -1.64 4.10
CA VAL A 32 -6.01 -1.50 3.74
C VAL A 32 -5.85 -1.87 2.27
N VAL A 33 -5.13 -1.05 1.52
CA VAL A 33 -4.79 -1.33 0.12
C VAL A 33 -3.28 -1.51 0.03
N GLU A 34 -2.86 -2.64 -0.54
CA GLU A 34 -1.49 -2.91 -0.89
C GLU A 34 -1.28 -2.73 -2.40
N ILE A 35 -0.23 -1.99 -2.75
CA ILE A 35 0.11 -1.60 -4.11
C ILE A 35 1.55 -2.03 -4.37
N PRO A 36 1.79 -3.05 -5.20
CA PRO A 36 3.10 -3.31 -5.77
C PRO A 36 3.49 -2.11 -6.64
N ARG A 37 4.73 -1.63 -6.52
CA ARG A 37 5.18 -0.47 -7.28
C ARG A 37 5.06 -0.64 -8.79
N LEU A 38 5.28 -1.86 -9.28
CA LEU A 38 5.11 -2.23 -10.70
C LEU A 38 3.68 -2.03 -11.21
N ARG A 39 2.70 -1.99 -10.31
CA ARG A 39 1.27 -1.77 -10.61
C ARG A 39 0.80 -0.38 -10.18
N LEU A 40 1.72 0.59 -10.05
CA LEU A 40 1.36 1.95 -9.65
C LEU A 40 0.39 2.61 -10.65
N GLU A 41 0.66 2.52 -11.94
CA GLU A 41 -0.21 3.09 -12.98
C GLU A 41 -1.63 2.51 -12.91
N GLU A 42 -1.76 1.18 -12.77
CA GLU A 42 -3.05 0.51 -12.57
C GLU A 42 -3.76 1.00 -11.31
N PHE A 43 -3.04 1.21 -10.21
CA PHE A 43 -3.62 1.72 -8.97
C PHE A 43 -4.15 3.15 -9.11
N LEU A 44 -3.48 3.99 -9.89
CA LEU A 44 -3.83 5.40 -10.06
C LEU A 44 -5.18 5.63 -10.75
N GLU A 45 -5.65 4.64 -11.52
CA GLU A 45 -6.97 4.67 -12.15
C GLU A 45 -8.10 4.31 -11.18
N ARG A 46 -7.77 3.84 -9.98
CA ARG A 46 -8.75 3.36 -9.00
C ARG A 46 -9.22 4.46 -8.05
N PRO A 47 -10.46 4.38 -7.54
CA PRO A 47 -10.98 5.36 -6.58
C PRO A 47 -10.15 5.45 -5.28
N GLU A 48 -9.52 4.35 -4.86
CA GLU A 48 -8.69 4.32 -3.64
C GLU A 48 -7.46 5.23 -3.73
N ALA A 49 -6.98 5.57 -4.94
CA ALA A 49 -5.87 6.49 -5.14
C ALA A 49 -6.19 7.91 -4.66
N SER A 50 -7.45 8.35 -4.76
CA SER A 50 -7.87 9.68 -4.31
C SER A 50 -8.23 9.73 -2.82
N SER A 51 -8.03 8.64 -2.08
CA SER A 51 -8.42 8.57 -0.67
C SER A 51 -7.41 9.25 0.27
N VAL A 52 -7.94 9.82 1.35
CA VAL A 52 -7.15 10.33 2.49
C VAL A 52 -6.70 9.15 3.34
N GLY A 53 -5.50 9.24 3.92
CA GLY A 53 -5.08 8.29 4.93
C GLY A 53 -3.59 8.30 5.25
N ILE A 54 -3.19 7.25 5.96
CA ILE A 54 -1.80 6.97 6.32
C ILE A 54 -1.30 5.87 5.39
N TYR A 55 -0.03 5.95 5.02
CA TYR A 55 0.59 4.93 4.20
C TYR A 55 2.00 4.61 4.66
N ILE A 56 2.43 3.40 4.31
CA ILE A 56 3.76 2.88 4.56
C ILE A 56 4.35 2.44 3.23
N LEU A 57 5.54 2.93 2.90
CA LEU A 57 6.34 2.41 1.80
C LEU A 57 7.35 1.42 2.35
N PHE A 58 7.42 0.23 1.75
CA PHE A 58 8.34 -0.84 2.10
C PHE A 58 9.35 -1.05 0.97
N GLY A 59 10.56 -1.39 1.35
CA GLY A 59 11.65 -1.74 0.45
C GLY A 59 12.92 -2.02 1.23
N GLU A 60 14.05 -1.85 0.57
CA GLU A 60 15.38 -2.10 1.14
C GLU A 60 16.25 -0.88 0.89
N ASN A 61 17.24 -0.65 1.74
CA ASN A 61 18.21 0.40 1.50
C ASN A 61 19.28 -0.10 0.49
N ASP A 62 19.41 0.61 -0.64
CA ASP A 62 20.32 0.25 -1.74
C ASP A 62 21.80 0.04 -1.32
N GLU A 63 22.25 0.65 -0.23
CA GLU A 63 23.65 0.54 0.26
C GLU A 63 23.86 -0.55 1.31
N THR A 64 22.82 -0.87 2.08
CA THR A 64 22.94 -1.74 3.26
C THR A 64 22.13 -3.02 3.16
N GLU A 65 21.27 -3.14 2.15
CA GLU A 65 20.30 -4.23 1.93
C GLU A 65 19.37 -4.47 3.13
N ARG A 66 19.32 -3.52 4.08
CA ARG A 66 18.47 -3.63 5.26
C ARG A 66 17.04 -3.22 4.92
N PRO A 67 16.03 -3.88 5.49
CA PRO A 67 14.64 -3.48 5.35
C PRO A 67 14.45 -2.01 5.76
N ARG A 68 13.77 -1.26 4.91
CA ARG A 68 13.45 0.15 5.13
C ARG A 68 11.95 0.34 5.03
N ALA A 69 11.42 1.16 5.94
CA ALA A 69 10.06 1.63 5.88
C ALA A 69 10.01 3.16 5.95
N TYR A 70 9.07 3.76 5.23
CA TYR A 70 8.72 5.17 5.34
C TYR A 70 7.24 5.29 5.64
N VAL A 71 6.90 6.06 6.67
CA VAL A 71 5.51 6.31 7.07
C VAL A 71 5.15 7.75 6.71
N GLY A 72 3.99 7.94 6.10
CA GLY A 72 3.48 9.26 5.77
C GLY A 72 1.96 9.34 5.83
N GLN A 73 1.45 10.57 5.81
CA GLN A 73 0.03 10.89 5.69
C GLN A 73 -0.19 11.71 4.42
N THR A 74 -1.37 11.60 3.82
CA THR A 74 -1.75 12.41 2.67
C THR A 74 -3.26 12.57 2.52
N GLY A 75 -3.68 13.69 1.93
CA GLY A 75 -5.06 13.90 1.50
C GLY A 75 -5.39 13.30 0.13
N ASN A 76 -4.37 13.00 -0.68
CA ASN A 76 -4.50 12.31 -1.96
C ASN A 76 -3.32 11.35 -2.14
N PHE A 77 -3.59 10.05 -2.10
CA PHE A 77 -2.55 9.04 -2.04
C PHE A 77 -1.86 8.78 -3.39
N GLY A 78 -2.60 8.80 -4.50
CA GLY A 78 -2.07 8.64 -5.84
C GLY A 78 -1.04 9.72 -6.19
N ASN A 79 -1.37 10.99 -5.95
CA ASN A 79 -0.43 12.09 -6.15
C ASN A 79 0.82 11.94 -5.29
N ARG A 80 0.65 11.45 -4.05
CA ARG A 80 1.80 11.27 -3.14
C ARG A 80 2.70 10.11 -3.56
N LEU A 81 2.13 9.02 -4.06
CA LEU A 81 2.91 7.91 -4.62
C LEU A 81 3.66 8.33 -5.88
N LYS A 82 3.05 9.10 -6.79
CA LYS A 82 3.73 9.67 -7.96
C LYS A 82 4.96 10.48 -7.55
N GLN A 83 4.80 11.39 -6.59
CA GLN A 83 5.92 12.18 -6.05
C GLN A 83 7.05 11.31 -5.48
N HIS A 84 6.73 10.20 -4.80
CA HIS A 84 7.75 9.27 -4.30
C HIS A 84 8.40 8.43 -5.42
N ASN A 85 7.66 8.12 -6.48
CA ASN A 85 8.18 7.38 -7.64
C ASN A 85 9.10 8.24 -8.52
N GLU A 86 8.89 9.56 -8.54
CA GLU A 86 9.71 10.51 -9.30
C GLU A 86 11.00 10.93 -8.55
N LYS A 87 11.05 10.75 -7.23
CA LYS A 87 12.25 11.10 -6.43
C LYS A 87 13.41 10.16 -6.71
N LYS A 88 14.62 10.72 -6.71
CA LYS A 88 15.88 9.95 -6.76
C LYS A 88 15.99 9.01 -5.55
N GLY A 89 16.47 7.78 -5.78
CA GLY A 89 16.61 6.74 -4.75
C GLY A 89 15.39 5.83 -4.71
N LEU A 90 15.21 5.02 -5.75
CA LEU A 90 14.04 4.18 -6.02
C LEU A 90 13.98 2.92 -5.12
N TRP A 91 14.11 3.10 -3.81
CA TRP A 91 14.34 2.03 -2.83
C TRP A 91 13.09 1.22 -2.46
N TRP A 92 11.89 1.77 -2.67
CA TRP A 92 10.64 1.12 -2.29
C TRP A 92 10.09 0.24 -3.42
N ASN A 93 9.49 -0.89 -3.05
CA ASN A 93 8.89 -1.86 -3.98
C ASN A 93 7.39 -2.10 -3.71
N ARG A 94 6.90 -1.77 -2.51
CA ARG A 94 5.51 -1.96 -2.10
C ARG A 94 5.02 -0.77 -1.28
N ALA A 95 3.77 -0.40 -1.45
CA ALA A 95 3.08 0.58 -0.63
C ALA A 95 1.85 -0.05 0.02
N VAL A 96 1.57 0.32 1.27
CA VAL A 96 0.38 -0.09 2.01
C VAL A 96 -0.31 1.17 2.53
N LYS A 97 -1.57 1.38 2.17
CA LYS A 97 -2.40 2.51 2.61
C LYS A 97 -3.52 2.02 3.51
N ALA A 98 -3.73 2.72 4.63
CA ALA A 98 -4.90 2.60 5.50
C ALA A 98 -5.69 3.91 5.47
#